data_AF-A0ABD3SFY7-F1
#
_entry.id   AF-A0ABD3SFY7-F1
#
_cell.length_a   1.000
_cell.length_b   1.000
_cell.length_c   1.000
_cell.angle_alpha   90.00
_cell.angle_beta   90.00
_cell.angle_gamma   90.00
#
_symmetry.space_group_name_H-M   'P 1'
#
loop_
_entity.id
_entity.type
_entity.pdbx_description
1 polymer ?
#
loop_
_entity_poly.entity_id
_entity_poly.type
_entity_poly.pdbx_seq_one_letter_code
_entity_poly.pdbx_strand_id
1 'polypeptide(L)'
;MLARHCLSLINMSNMSKPYAALLVGFCVAAIFLLSLDEMPTDYYQPSPRIEGRRGLREIEPTKRRMRKKRHLDSTVNESYPGTTTANAIYPWAEHNLKALTEDLDPDNDTPLFWHIPKSGGTTAKSMYQCLGMTIANRAGTLPQFGHDHDEDLIAFRPFGKRGPFYINADTTTKSGILRAGELGLVPSGLADIIVTNSPQFAVSHLYDEDHKGRAFATFRHPVKRLVSKFYYLQIADWEKTYSPEWKNMNIVAWANRVNRDNNIYVKFLAGKTVGDSVEEKDLQIAMTTLKERFVVGLTDQMEESFRRFFVLMGIDESNKKKDKCMAKLFGEGAEKKNSNPHPEVKEGSPGWNALARKNSFDIRLYDYIQELFKEQKEIIESLS
;
A
#
# COMPACT_ATOMS: atom_id res chain seq x y z
N MET A 1 13.48 17.14 12.91
CA MET A 1 13.71 18.60 12.94
C MET A 1 12.40 19.38 13.08
N LEU A 2 11.40 19.15 12.21
CA LEU A 2 10.06 19.79 12.25
C LEU A 2 9.32 19.67 13.60
N ALA A 3 9.32 18.50 14.26
CA ALA A 3 8.67 18.34 15.56
C ALA A 3 9.31 19.20 16.68
N ARG A 4 10.65 19.39 16.64
CA ARG A 4 11.36 20.28 17.57
C ARG A 4 11.09 21.76 17.25
N HIS A 5 10.90 22.11 15.98
CA HIS A 5 10.50 23.45 15.56
C HIS A 5 9.04 23.77 15.92
N CYS A 6 8.12 22.80 15.81
CA CYS A 6 6.74 22.95 16.30
C CYS A 6 6.71 23.17 17.81
N LEU A 7 7.51 22.43 18.58
CA LEU A 7 7.60 22.62 20.03
C LEU A 7 8.22 23.98 20.42
N SER A 8 9.18 24.50 19.66
CA SER A 8 9.72 25.85 19.92
C SER A 8 8.74 26.97 19.58
N LEU A 9 7.88 26.78 18.57
CA LEU A 9 6.84 27.75 18.19
C LEU A 9 5.68 27.78 19.20
N ILE A 10 5.33 26.64 19.80
CA ILE A 10 4.29 26.56 20.84
C ILE A 10 4.75 27.20 22.16
N ASN A 11 6.06 27.27 22.41
CA ASN A 11 6.63 27.84 23.64
C ASN A 11 6.79 29.38 23.62
N MET A 12 6.28 30.06 22.59
CA MET A 12 6.24 31.52 22.55
C MET A 12 5.03 32.04 23.34
N SER A 13 5.29 32.62 24.50
CA SER A 13 4.36 32.96 25.58
C SER A 13 3.35 34.09 25.31
N ASN A 14 3.03 34.42 24.06
CA ASN A 14 2.10 35.53 23.74
C ASN A 14 1.09 35.26 22.60
N MET A 15 0.89 34.00 22.20
CA MET A 15 -0.15 33.69 21.22
C MET A 15 -1.54 33.62 21.86
N SER A 16 -2.52 34.31 21.27
CA SER A 16 -3.91 34.22 21.70
C SER A 16 -4.47 32.80 21.42
N LYS A 17 -5.35 32.33 22.31
CA LYS A 17 -5.94 30.97 22.29
C LYS A 17 -6.40 30.45 20.92
N PRO A 18 -7.03 31.23 20.01
CA PRO A 18 -7.46 30.69 18.72
C PRO A 18 -6.30 30.32 17.79
N TYR A 19 -5.16 31.03 17.83
CA TYR A 19 -4.01 30.75 16.96
C TYR A 19 -3.21 29.54 17.44
N ALA A 20 -3.16 29.31 18.76
CA ALA A 20 -2.53 28.11 19.31
C ALA A 20 -3.24 26.83 18.88
N ALA A 21 -4.58 26.84 18.86
CA ALA A 21 -5.37 25.70 18.38
C ALA A 21 -5.13 25.43 16.88
N LEU A 22 -5.03 26.48 16.06
CA LEU A 22 -4.74 26.35 14.63
C LEU A 22 -3.32 25.78 14.40
N LEU A 23 -2.32 26.29 15.13
CA LEU A 23 -0.94 25.82 15.00
C LEU A 23 -0.77 24.35 15.45
N VAL A 24 -1.44 23.96 16.53
CA VAL A 24 -1.46 22.56 16.99
C VAL A 24 -2.15 21.66 15.96
N GLY A 25 -3.25 22.13 15.35
CA GLY A 25 -3.90 21.45 14.23
C GLY A 25 -2.95 21.24 13.05
N PHE A 26 -2.22 22.28 12.63
CA PHE A 26 -1.22 22.20 11.56
C PHE A 26 -0.05 21.26 11.88
N CYS A 27 0.49 21.30 13.11
CA CYS A 27 1.59 20.43 13.51
C CYS A 27 1.17 18.95 13.63
N VAL A 28 -0.04 18.67 14.13
CA VAL A 28 -0.58 17.30 14.19
C VAL A 28 -0.90 16.78 12.78
N ALA A 29 -1.46 17.62 11.90
CA ALA A 29 -1.66 17.28 10.49
C ALA A 29 -0.32 16.99 9.80
N ALA A 30 0.70 17.85 9.95
CA ALA A 30 2.02 17.63 9.36
C ALA A 30 2.68 16.33 9.83
N ILE A 31 2.54 15.95 11.11
CA ILE A 31 3.07 14.68 11.63
C ILE A 31 2.29 13.48 11.10
N PHE A 32 0.97 13.59 10.96
CA PHE A 32 0.13 12.54 10.33
C PHE A 32 0.42 12.39 8.82
N LEU A 33 0.74 13.50 8.14
CA LEU A 33 0.99 13.57 6.70
C LEU A 33 2.40 13.10 6.30
N LEU A 34 3.40 13.18 7.18
CA LEU A 34 4.73 12.59 6.97
C LEU A 34 4.73 11.04 6.94
N SER A 35 3.60 10.39 7.28
CA SER A 35 3.40 8.94 7.12
C SER A 35 2.82 8.55 5.76
N LEU A 36 2.53 9.54 4.90
CA LEU A 36 1.94 9.36 3.57
C LEU A 36 3.00 9.51 2.48
N ASP A 37 4.08 8.73 2.55
CA ASP A 37 4.89 8.49 1.35
C ASP A 37 4.06 7.56 0.43
N GLU A 38 3.27 8.16 -0.47
CA GLU A 38 2.58 7.46 -1.56
C GLU A 38 3.50 7.45 -2.80
N MET A 39 3.89 6.26 -3.29
CA MET A 39 4.38 5.90 -4.66
C MET A 39 5.81 5.28 -4.80
N PRO A 40 6.07 4.51 -5.89
CA PRO A 40 7.24 3.64 -6.03
C PRO A 40 8.56 4.40 -6.21
N THR A 41 9.63 3.84 -5.64
CA THR A 41 10.97 4.42 -5.57
C THR A 41 11.87 4.08 -6.75
N ASP A 42 11.35 3.61 -7.89
CA ASP A 42 12.17 3.35 -9.10
C ASP A 42 12.84 4.62 -9.68
N TYR A 43 12.70 5.77 -9.01
CA TYR A 43 13.43 7.00 -9.26
C TYR A 43 14.40 7.28 -8.11
N TYR A 44 15.63 6.75 -8.13
CA TYR A 44 16.67 7.20 -7.21
C TYR A 44 18.07 7.21 -7.86
N GLN A 45 18.74 8.36 -7.79
CA GLN A 45 20.21 8.46 -7.76
C GLN A 45 20.65 8.87 -6.34
N PRO A 46 21.78 8.36 -5.82
CA PRO A 46 22.18 8.60 -4.44
C PRO A 46 22.88 9.96 -4.26
N SER A 47 22.64 10.61 -3.12
CA SER A 47 23.38 11.79 -2.63
C SER A 47 23.89 11.53 -1.20
N PRO A 48 25.03 12.11 -0.76
CA PRO A 48 25.85 11.53 0.30
C PRO A 48 25.45 11.92 1.74
N ARG A 49 25.90 11.06 2.66
CA ARG A 49 25.66 11.00 4.11
C ARG A 49 26.04 12.27 4.89
N ILE A 50 25.27 12.55 5.94
CA ILE A 50 25.69 13.35 7.10
C ILE A 50 25.48 12.50 8.36
N GLU A 51 26.55 12.27 9.11
CA GLU A 51 26.57 11.57 10.41
C GLU A 51 26.18 12.50 11.56
N GLY A 52 25.49 11.98 12.60
CA GLY A 52 25.38 12.73 13.86
C GLY A 52 24.38 12.28 14.94
N ARG A 53 24.82 11.32 15.76
CA ARG A 53 24.63 11.17 17.24
C ARG A 53 23.33 10.65 17.89
N ARG A 54 23.62 9.89 18.96
CA ARG A 54 22.85 9.01 19.86
C ARG A 54 21.96 9.70 20.88
N GLY A 55 20.94 8.95 21.32
CA GLY A 55 20.77 8.62 22.75
C GLY A 55 19.33 8.73 23.25
N LEU A 56 18.58 7.62 23.28
CA LEU A 56 17.37 7.45 24.11
C LEU A 56 17.24 5.99 24.57
N ARG A 57 16.72 5.83 25.80
CA ARG A 57 16.72 4.61 26.61
C ARG A 57 15.77 3.53 26.08
N GLU A 58 16.28 2.30 26.08
CA GLU A 58 15.61 1.05 25.71
C GLU A 58 14.44 0.71 26.65
N ILE A 59 13.39 0.14 26.04
CA ILE A 59 12.38 -0.68 26.71
C ILE A 59 12.71 -2.11 26.25
N GLU A 60 12.85 -3.06 27.18
CA GLU A 60 13.24 -4.44 26.87
C GLU A 60 12.26 -5.12 25.90
N PRO A 61 12.75 -5.61 24.73
CA PRO A 61 11.96 -6.45 23.85
C PRO A 61 12.08 -7.93 24.24
N THR A 62 10.97 -8.65 24.20
CA THR A 62 10.90 -10.10 24.34
C THR A 62 11.62 -10.77 23.17
N LYS A 63 12.84 -11.29 23.40
CA LYS A 63 13.67 -11.93 22.36
C LYS A 63 13.19 -13.34 22.06
N ARG A 64 12.56 -13.56 20.90
CA ARG A 64 12.38 -14.90 20.31
C ARG A 64 13.45 -15.09 19.23
N ARG A 65 14.50 -15.86 19.56
CA ARG A 65 15.68 -16.05 18.69
C ARG A 65 15.35 -17.11 17.64
N MET A 66 15.15 -16.69 16.39
CA MET A 66 14.95 -17.60 15.26
C MET A 66 16.26 -18.00 14.59
N ARG A 67 16.27 -19.21 14.04
CA ARG A 67 17.45 -19.89 13.51
C ARG A 67 17.66 -19.49 12.04
N LYS A 68 18.84 -18.92 11.74
CA LYS A 68 19.24 -18.43 10.41
C LYS A 68 19.16 -19.57 9.37
N LYS A 69 18.24 -19.47 8.39
CA LYS A 69 18.14 -20.41 7.24
C LYS A 69 19.13 -19.96 6.13
N ARG A 70 19.68 -20.92 5.39
CA ARG A 70 20.64 -20.68 4.29
C ARG A 70 19.91 -20.16 3.05
N HIS A 71 20.49 -19.14 2.42
CA HIS A 71 20.08 -18.58 1.13
C HIS A 71 20.01 -19.67 0.05
N LEU A 72 18.87 -19.73 -0.64
CA LEU A 72 18.66 -20.57 -1.83
C LEU A 72 18.71 -19.66 -3.05
N ASP A 73 19.69 -19.86 -3.92
CA ASP A 73 19.81 -19.16 -5.21
C ASP A 73 18.62 -19.51 -6.11
N SER A 74 17.74 -18.56 -6.38
CA SER A 74 16.64 -18.71 -7.34
C SER A 74 16.99 -18.06 -8.68
N THR A 75 17.63 -18.83 -9.55
CA THR A 75 17.67 -18.54 -10.99
C THR A 75 16.46 -19.18 -11.64
N VAL A 76 15.36 -18.44 -11.74
CA VAL A 76 14.17 -18.89 -12.49
C VAL A 76 14.32 -18.44 -13.94
N ASN A 77 14.62 -19.39 -14.82
CA ASN A 77 14.53 -19.23 -16.26
C ASN A 77 13.94 -20.54 -16.81
N GLU A 78 12.64 -20.58 -17.08
CA GLU A 78 12.03 -21.76 -17.70
C GLU A 78 10.88 -21.35 -18.63
N SER A 79 11.13 -21.52 -19.92
CA SER A 79 10.15 -21.42 -21.00
C SER A 79 9.42 -22.75 -21.13
N TYR A 80 8.17 -22.83 -20.64
CA TYR A 80 7.29 -23.98 -20.86
C TYR A 80 6.40 -23.77 -22.10
N PRO A 81 6.38 -24.71 -23.06
CA PRO A 81 5.45 -24.69 -24.18
C PRO A 81 4.18 -25.48 -23.85
N GLY A 82 3.01 -24.89 -24.12
CA GLY A 82 1.81 -25.66 -24.49
C GLY A 82 0.61 -25.65 -23.56
N THR A 83 0.62 -24.98 -22.40
CA THR A 83 -0.60 -24.86 -21.57
C THR A 83 -1.54 -23.82 -22.18
N THR A 84 -2.74 -24.24 -22.56
CA THR A 84 -3.84 -23.34 -22.95
C THR A 84 -3.99 -22.23 -21.92
N THR A 85 -3.80 -20.98 -22.35
CA THR A 85 -3.67 -19.79 -21.49
C THR A 85 -4.93 -19.46 -20.67
N ALA A 86 -6.05 -20.11 -20.94
CA ALA A 86 -7.35 -19.79 -20.35
C ALA A 86 -7.40 -19.89 -18.82
N ASN A 87 -6.56 -20.72 -18.20
CA ASN A 87 -6.55 -20.93 -16.74
C ASN A 87 -5.19 -20.64 -16.10
N ALA A 88 -4.29 -19.95 -16.79
CA ALA A 88 -2.97 -19.66 -16.25
C ALA A 88 -3.05 -18.60 -15.13
N ILE A 89 -2.41 -18.89 -13.99
CA ILE A 89 -2.14 -17.97 -12.89
C ILE A 89 -0.64 -17.62 -12.94
N TYR A 90 -0.25 -16.44 -12.45
CA TYR A 90 1.18 -16.16 -12.32
C TYR A 90 1.84 -17.09 -11.28
N PRO A 91 3.00 -17.71 -11.56
CA PRO A 91 3.62 -18.68 -10.65
C PRO A 91 3.88 -18.15 -9.24
N TRP A 92 4.23 -16.86 -9.12
CA TRP A 92 4.44 -16.21 -7.83
C TRP A 92 3.18 -16.22 -6.96
N ALA A 93 2.00 -16.10 -7.57
CA ALA A 93 0.73 -16.11 -6.86
C ALA A 93 0.25 -17.53 -6.61
N GLU A 94 0.47 -18.43 -7.55
CA GLU A 94 0.08 -19.84 -7.43
C GLU A 94 0.78 -20.55 -6.26
N HIS A 95 2.09 -20.36 -6.13
CA HIS A 95 2.88 -21.06 -5.13
C HIS A 95 2.82 -20.40 -3.75
N ASN A 96 2.79 -19.07 -3.68
CA ASN A 96 3.01 -18.34 -2.43
C ASN A 96 1.76 -17.63 -1.88
N LEU A 97 0.62 -17.67 -2.57
CA LEU A 97 -0.66 -17.20 -2.03
C LEU A 97 -1.64 -18.35 -1.88
N LYS A 98 -2.46 -18.29 -0.84
CA LYS A 98 -3.60 -19.19 -0.68
C LYS A 98 -4.68 -18.89 -1.73
N ALA A 99 -5.36 -19.92 -2.20
CA ALA A 99 -6.57 -19.74 -2.99
C ALA A 99 -7.66 -19.06 -2.15
N LEU A 100 -8.53 -18.31 -2.82
CA LEU A 100 -9.61 -17.60 -2.12
C LEU A 100 -10.59 -18.56 -1.41
N THR A 101 -10.72 -19.78 -1.91
CA THR A 101 -11.60 -20.83 -1.36
C THR A 101 -10.97 -21.66 -0.24
N GLU A 102 -9.69 -21.45 0.08
CA GLU A 102 -9.05 -22.13 1.19
C GLU A 102 -9.45 -21.51 2.53
N ASP A 103 -9.62 -22.36 3.55
CA ASP A 103 -9.97 -21.95 4.92
C ASP A 103 -8.97 -20.95 5.51
N LEU A 104 -9.50 -19.97 6.24
CA LEU A 104 -8.70 -18.96 6.94
C LEU A 104 -7.87 -19.61 8.05
N ASP A 105 -6.59 -19.25 8.13
CA ASP A 105 -5.72 -19.62 9.24
C ASP A 105 -5.05 -18.36 9.78
N PRO A 106 -5.75 -17.57 10.63
CA PRO A 106 -5.26 -16.27 11.08
C PRO A 106 -3.94 -16.33 11.86
N ASP A 107 -3.57 -17.50 12.39
CA ASP A 107 -2.33 -17.69 13.14
C ASP A 107 -1.11 -17.86 12.22
N ASN A 108 -1.30 -18.31 10.98
CA ASN A 108 -0.23 -18.52 10.00
C ASN A 108 -0.33 -17.61 8.76
N ASP A 109 -1.51 -17.07 8.47
CA ASP A 109 -1.76 -16.21 7.32
C ASP A 109 -1.24 -14.79 7.60
N THR A 110 -0.22 -14.34 6.87
CA THR A 110 0.20 -12.93 6.89
C THR A 110 -0.44 -12.18 5.72
N PRO A 111 -1.42 -11.30 5.95
CA PRO A 111 -2.11 -10.59 4.88
C PRO A 111 -1.19 -9.61 4.13
N LEU A 112 -1.36 -9.54 2.81
CA LEU A 112 -0.69 -8.60 1.92
C LEU A 112 -1.69 -7.61 1.32
N PHE A 113 -1.55 -6.33 1.66
CA PHE A 113 -2.27 -5.27 1.00
C PHE A 113 -1.44 -4.69 -0.15
N TRP A 114 -1.93 -4.86 -1.38
CA TRP A 114 -1.36 -4.22 -2.54
C TRP A 114 -1.82 -2.75 -2.60
N HIS A 115 -0.89 -1.87 -2.21
CA HIS A 115 -1.05 -0.43 -2.24
C HIS A 115 -0.91 0.13 -3.65
N ILE A 116 -2.06 0.45 -4.25
CA ILE A 116 -2.16 1.15 -5.52
C ILE A 116 -2.29 2.67 -5.26
N PRO A 117 -1.39 3.51 -5.78
CA PRO A 117 -1.45 4.96 -5.58
C PRO A 117 -2.78 5.58 -6.03
N LYS A 118 -3.33 6.47 -5.20
CA LYS A 118 -4.63 7.15 -5.41
C LYS A 118 -5.84 6.21 -5.50
N SER A 119 -5.71 4.99 -4.97
CA SER A 119 -6.79 4.00 -4.88
C SER A 119 -7.12 3.64 -3.43
N GLY A 120 -7.13 4.60 -2.50
CA GLY A 120 -7.59 4.36 -1.12
C GLY A 120 -6.51 3.90 -0.13
N GLY A 121 -5.25 3.86 -0.54
CA GLY A 121 -4.13 3.39 0.28
C GLY A 121 -3.95 4.09 1.63
N THR A 122 -4.09 5.43 1.67
CA THR A 122 -4.06 6.17 2.94
C THR A 122 -5.20 5.79 3.88
N THR A 123 -6.40 5.58 3.35
CA THR A 123 -7.56 5.13 4.14
C THR A 123 -7.31 3.73 4.70
N ALA A 124 -6.74 2.81 3.90
CA ALA A 124 -6.36 1.48 4.36
C ALA A 124 -5.34 1.51 5.49
N LYS A 125 -4.25 2.25 5.32
CA LYS A 125 -3.25 2.46 6.39
C LYS A 125 -3.90 3.02 7.65
N SER A 126 -4.77 4.03 7.52
CA SER A 126 -5.49 4.62 8.67
C SER A 126 -6.39 3.61 9.38
N MET A 127 -7.02 2.69 8.64
CA MET A 127 -7.84 1.62 9.20
C MET A 127 -6.99 0.66 10.03
N TYR A 128 -5.90 0.12 9.48
CA TYR A 128 -5.02 -0.81 10.20
C TYR A 128 -4.37 -0.18 11.43
N GLN A 129 -3.96 1.08 11.31
CA GLN A 129 -3.47 1.86 12.45
C GLN A 129 -4.54 2.03 13.52
N CYS A 130 -5.78 2.31 13.14
CA CYS A 130 -6.90 2.42 14.07
C CYS A 130 -7.17 1.10 14.79
N LEU A 131 -7.12 -0.03 14.06
CA LEU A 131 -7.21 -1.37 14.61
C LEU A 131 -6.02 -1.75 15.49
N GLY A 132 -4.94 -0.96 15.48
CA GLY A 132 -3.74 -1.17 16.29
C GLY A 132 -2.87 -2.32 15.79
N MET A 133 -3.00 -2.64 14.50
CA MET A 133 -2.19 -3.65 13.83
C MET A 133 -0.74 -3.18 13.70
N THR A 134 0.16 -4.16 13.62
CA THR A 134 1.58 -4.03 13.36
C THR A 134 1.81 -4.06 11.85
N ILE A 135 2.25 -2.93 11.31
CA ILE A 135 2.33 -2.71 9.86
C ILE A 135 3.78 -2.81 9.39
N ALA A 136 4.04 -3.66 8.40
CA ALA A 136 5.31 -3.67 7.67
C ALA A 136 5.19 -2.82 6.40
N ASN A 137 5.88 -1.67 6.38
CA ASN A 137 6.06 -0.79 5.23
C ASN A 137 7.25 0.16 5.44
N ARG A 138 7.54 1.00 4.45
CA ARG A 138 8.63 1.99 4.47
C ARG A 138 8.74 2.83 5.74
N ALA A 139 7.63 3.16 6.40
CA ALA A 139 7.66 4.01 7.59
C ALA A 139 8.48 3.37 8.73
N GLY A 140 8.52 2.04 8.79
CA GLY A 140 9.30 1.31 9.79
C GLY A 140 10.82 1.44 9.64
N THR A 141 11.32 1.84 8.48
CA THR A 141 12.76 2.00 8.21
C THR A 141 13.15 3.45 7.97
N LEU A 142 12.32 4.42 8.39
CA LEU A 142 12.72 5.82 8.29
C LEU A 142 13.88 6.08 9.26
N PRO A 143 15.03 6.63 8.80
CA PRO A 143 16.22 6.79 9.64
C PRO A 143 16.01 7.58 10.93
N GLN A 144 15.02 8.48 10.93
CA GLN A 144 14.62 9.26 12.10
C GLN A 144 14.14 8.41 13.29
N PHE A 145 13.78 7.14 13.06
CA PHE A 145 13.39 6.20 14.11
C PHE A 145 14.55 5.33 14.58
N GLY A 146 15.70 5.32 13.88
CA GLY A 146 16.94 4.70 14.33
C GLY A 146 16.97 3.16 14.26
N HIS A 147 16.12 2.56 13.42
CA HIS A 147 15.94 1.11 13.32
C HIS A 147 16.20 0.53 11.92
N ASP A 148 16.63 1.38 10.98
CA ASP A 148 16.88 1.04 9.57
C ASP A 148 18.15 0.22 9.35
N HIS A 149 18.99 0.11 10.38
CA HIS A 149 20.24 -0.66 10.37
C HIS A 149 20.27 -1.83 11.35
N ASP A 150 19.17 -2.07 12.07
CA ASP A 150 19.11 -3.17 13.04
C ASP A 150 19.23 -4.52 12.32
N GLU A 151 19.92 -5.48 12.93
CA GLU A 151 20.10 -6.83 12.37
C GLU A 151 18.95 -7.79 12.71
N ASP A 152 18.07 -7.38 13.62
CA ASP A 152 16.89 -8.13 14.05
C ASP A 152 15.61 -7.41 13.64
N LEU A 153 14.51 -8.17 13.45
CA LEU A 153 13.17 -7.59 13.33
C LEU A 153 12.67 -7.11 14.67
N ILE A 154 12.16 -5.89 14.70
CA ILE A 154 11.59 -5.28 15.88
C ILE A 154 10.27 -4.60 15.56
N ALA A 155 9.28 -4.81 16.43
CA ALA A 155 8.04 -4.06 16.42
C ALA A 155 8.17 -2.86 17.37
N PHE A 156 7.92 -1.64 16.87
CA PHE A 156 8.08 -0.41 17.65
C PHE A 156 6.99 0.61 17.31
N ARG A 157 6.88 1.68 18.13
CA ARG A 157 5.87 2.75 17.95
C ARG A 157 6.54 4.09 17.58
N PRO A 158 6.71 4.38 16.28
CA PRO A 158 7.41 5.60 15.83
C PRO A 158 6.73 6.90 16.26
N PHE A 159 5.41 6.87 16.49
CA PHE A 159 4.59 8.06 16.77
C PHE A 159 4.15 8.15 18.24
N GLY A 160 4.94 7.55 19.15
CA GLY A 160 4.72 7.59 20.60
C GLY A 160 3.84 6.45 21.13
N LYS A 161 3.63 6.44 22.45
CA LYS A 161 3.07 5.28 23.19
C LYS A 161 1.68 4.83 22.74
N ARG A 162 0.87 5.73 22.18
CA ARG A 162 -0.47 5.44 21.68
C ARG A 162 -0.53 5.28 20.14
N GLY A 163 0.60 5.47 19.45
CA GLY A 163 0.68 5.34 18.00
C GLY A 163 0.65 3.87 17.54
N PRO A 164 0.39 3.60 16.26
CA PRO A 164 0.41 2.25 15.70
C PRO A 164 1.80 1.59 15.82
N PHE A 165 1.82 0.25 15.77
CA PHE A 165 3.06 -0.51 15.68
C PHE A 165 3.54 -0.59 14.23
N TYR A 166 4.86 -0.55 14.05
CA TYR A 166 5.55 -0.77 12.80
C TYR A 166 6.68 -1.76 13.00
N ILE A 167 7.03 -2.49 11.94
CA ILE A 167 8.24 -3.30 11.89
C ILE A 167 9.30 -2.56 11.10
N ASN A 168 10.56 -2.68 11.52
CA ASN A 168 11.74 -2.15 10.83
C ASN A 168 12.08 -2.86 9.49
N ALA A 169 11.07 -3.05 8.66
CA ALA A 169 11.14 -3.68 7.35
C ALA A 169 10.40 -2.83 6.30
N ASP A 170 11.11 -2.46 5.23
CA ASP A 170 10.53 -1.74 4.11
C ASP A 170 10.05 -2.71 3.04
N THR A 171 8.74 -2.91 2.96
CA THR A 171 8.11 -3.80 1.98
C THR A 171 7.68 -3.09 0.70
N THR A 172 8.16 -1.86 0.45
CA THR A 172 7.76 -1.00 -0.69
C THR A 172 8.87 -0.76 -1.71
N THR A 173 10.08 -1.23 -1.42
CA THR A 173 11.27 -1.11 -2.29
C THR A 173 11.90 -2.49 -2.49
N LYS A 174 12.54 -2.73 -3.64
CA LYS A 174 13.15 -4.04 -3.92
C LYS A 174 14.21 -4.42 -2.88
N SER A 175 15.12 -3.50 -2.55
CA SER A 175 16.15 -3.74 -1.54
C SER A 175 15.56 -3.95 -0.14
N GLY A 176 14.53 -3.19 0.22
CA GLY A 176 13.81 -3.37 1.48
C GLY A 176 13.13 -4.73 1.57
N ILE A 177 12.46 -5.16 0.50
CA ILE A 177 11.79 -6.47 0.42
C ILE A 177 12.79 -7.61 0.56
N LEU A 178 13.94 -7.54 -0.14
CA LEU A 178 14.99 -8.55 -0.02
C LEU A 178 15.52 -8.63 1.41
N ARG A 179 15.84 -7.50 2.04
CA ARG A 179 16.26 -7.47 3.45
C ARG A 179 15.18 -8.01 4.39
N ALA A 180 13.91 -7.67 4.17
CA ALA A 180 12.82 -8.18 4.98
C ALA A 180 12.65 -9.71 4.86
N GLY A 181 12.86 -10.27 3.66
CA GLY A 181 12.92 -11.72 3.44
C GLY A 181 14.09 -12.38 4.16
N GLU A 182 15.29 -11.79 4.08
CA GLU A 182 16.50 -12.28 4.79
C GLU A 182 16.32 -12.29 6.31
N LEU A 183 15.60 -11.31 6.84
CA LEU A 183 15.27 -11.23 8.26
C LEU A 183 14.09 -12.14 8.67
N GLY A 184 13.46 -12.82 7.71
CA GLY A 184 12.34 -13.73 7.96
C GLY A 184 11.05 -13.03 8.37
N LEU A 185 10.69 -11.91 7.72
CA LEU A 185 9.52 -11.09 8.08
C LEU A 185 8.23 -11.91 8.22
N VAL A 186 7.84 -12.69 7.21
CA VAL A 186 6.61 -13.49 7.27
C VAL A 186 6.75 -14.66 8.25
N PRO A 187 7.81 -15.52 8.20
CA PRO A 187 7.99 -16.58 9.19
C PRO A 187 8.08 -16.09 10.65
N SER A 188 8.42 -14.82 10.88
CA SER A 188 8.51 -14.27 12.24
C SER A 188 7.15 -14.13 12.93
N GLY A 189 6.06 -14.02 12.17
CA GLY A 189 4.73 -13.72 12.69
C GLY A 189 4.61 -12.35 13.37
N LEU A 190 5.58 -11.45 13.20
CA LEU A 190 5.56 -10.13 13.85
C LEU A 190 4.61 -9.15 13.15
N ALA A 191 4.36 -9.34 11.85
CA ALA A 191 3.56 -8.42 11.04
C ALA A 191 2.11 -8.90 10.97
N ASP A 192 1.17 -8.05 11.43
CA ASP A 192 -0.25 -8.31 11.21
C ASP A 192 -0.66 -8.01 9.77
N ILE A 193 0.09 -7.14 9.07
CA ILE A 193 -0.16 -6.80 7.66
C ILE A 193 1.09 -6.25 6.96
N ILE A 194 1.30 -6.73 5.73
CA ILE A 194 2.34 -6.25 4.81
C ILE A 194 1.71 -5.30 3.79
N VAL A 195 2.27 -4.10 3.63
CA VAL A 195 1.80 -3.11 2.64
C VAL A 195 2.87 -2.87 1.59
N THR A 196 2.60 -3.26 0.34
CA THR A 196 3.56 -3.14 -0.77
C THR A 196 2.95 -2.47 -2.00
N ASN A 197 3.77 -1.82 -2.82
CA ASN A 197 3.39 -1.32 -4.14
C ASN A 197 3.73 -2.32 -5.28
N SER A 198 4.47 -3.39 -4.97
CA SER A 198 5.05 -4.34 -5.92
C SER A 198 4.65 -5.76 -5.52
N PRO A 199 3.37 -6.15 -5.68
CA PRO A 199 2.82 -7.37 -5.12
C PRO A 199 3.57 -8.61 -5.61
N GLN A 200 3.87 -8.69 -6.92
CA GLN A 200 4.63 -9.80 -7.49
C GLN A 200 5.98 -9.99 -6.78
N PHE A 201 6.75 -8.91 -6.63
CA PHE A 201 8.09 -8.98 -6.06
C PHE A 201 8.04 -9.28 -4.56
N ALA A 202 7.13 -8.66 -3.82
CA ALA A 202 6.93 -8.93 -2.40
C ALA A 202 6.51 -10.38 -2.14
N VAL A 203 5.53 -10.88 -2.89
CA VAL A 203 5.06 -12.26 -2.72
C VAL A 203 6.15 -13.28 -3.06
N SER A 204 6.95 -13.02 -4.09
CA SER A 204 8.04 -13.93 -4.50
C SER A 204 9.19 -14.03 -3.49
N HIS A 205 9.37 -13.03 -2.60
CA HIS A 205 10.55 -12.94 -1.72
C HIS A 205 10.24 -12.92 -0.22
N LEU A 206 8.99 -12.65 0.16
CA LEU A 206 8.58 -12.63 1.56
C LEU A 206 7.84 -13.90 1.97
N TYR A 207 7.18 -14.57 1.03
CA TYR A 207 6.32 -15.73 1.28
C TYR A 207 6.92 -16.98 0.64
N ASP A 208 6.56 -18.13 1.19
CA ASP A 208 6.99 -19.46 0.71
C ASP A 208 5.86 -20.48 0.88
N GLU A 209 6.13 -21.75 0.55
CA GLU A 209 5.12 -22.82 0.61
C GLU A 209 4.62 -23.10 2.04
N ASP A 210 5.46 -22.88 3.05
CA ASP A 210 5.14 -23.08 4.47
C ASP A 210 4.43 -21.86 5.06
N HIS A 211 4.61 -20.67 4.46
CA HIS A 211 4.04 -19.40 4.92
C HIS A 211 3.42 -18.64 3.75
N LYS A 212 2.29 -19.13 3.25
CA LYS A 212 1.53 -18.48 2.16
C LYS A 212 0.80 -17.24 2.63
N GLY A 213 0.67 -16.26 1.73
CA GLY A 213 -0.03 -15.02 1.98
C GLY A 213 -1.50 -15.05 1.55
N ARG A 214 -2.26 -14.08 2.07
CA ARG A 214 -3.58 -13.72 1.53
C ARG A 214 -3.53 -12.29 1.01
N ALA A 215 -3.70 -12.13 -0.30
CA ALA A 215 -3.54 -10.83 -0.94
C ALA A 215 -4.87 -10.14 -1.16
N PHE A 216 -4.88 -8.81 -1.03
CA PHE A 216 -6.06 -8.01 -1.33
C PHE A 216 -5.66 -6.57 -1.69
N ALA A 217 -6.57 -5.86 -2.37
CA ALA A 217 -6.29 -4.52 -2.87
C ALA A 217 -7.58 -3.71 -3.04
N THR A 218 -7.46 -2.38 -2.98
CA THR A 218 -8.55 -1.47 -3.37
C THR A 218 -8.27 -0.88 -4.74
N PHE A 219 -9.24 -1.01 -5.64
CA PHE A 219 -9.17 -0.54 -7.01
C PHE A 219 -10.01 0.72 -7.23
N ARG A 220 -9.52 1.56 -8.13
CA ARG A 220 -10.20 2.76 -8.62
C ARG A 220 -10.17 2.73 -10.13
N HIS A 221 -11.21 3.26 -10.78
CA HIS A 221 -11.23 3.39 -12.23
C HIS A 221 -9.92 4.04 -12.72
N PRO A 222 -9.16 3.42 -13.65
CA PRO A 222 -7.79 3.82 -13.99
C PRO A 222 -7.68 5.30 -14.39
N VAL A 223 -8.65 5.81 -15.17
CA VAL A 223 -8.67 7.23 -15.55
C VAL A 223 -8.92 8.14 -14.35
N LYS A 224 -9.86 7.79 -13.46
CA LYS A 224 -10.16 8.60 -12.26
C LYS A 224 -8.96 8.62 -11.30
N ARG A 225 -8.23 7.51 -11.20
CA ARG A 225 -6.96 7.41 -10.46
C ARG A 225 -5.93 8.39 -11.00
N LEU A 226 -5.73 8.42 -12.32
CA LEU A 226 -4.77 9.31 -12.99
C LEU A 226 -5.14 10.79 -12.88
N VAL A 227 -6.43 11.12 -13.03
CA VAL A 227 -6.95 12.48 -12.82
C VAL A 227 -6.65 12.92 -11.38
N SER A 228 -6.93 12.06 -10.41
CA SER A 228 -6.63 12.33 -9.00
C SER A 228 -5.14 12.54 -8.76
N LYS A 229 -4.26 11.72 -9.37
CA LYS A 229 -2.80 11.90 -9.31
C LYS A 229 -2.36 13.23 -9.90
N PHE A 230 -2.87 13.58 -11.09
CA PHE A 230 -2.51 14.79 -11.81
C PHE A 230 -2.78 16.04 -10.99
N TYR A 231 -3.98 16.18 -10.42
CA TYR A 231 -4.32 17.36 -9.62
C TYR A 231 -3.68 17.34 -8.22
N TYR A 232 -3.53 16.16 -7.63
CA TYR A 232 -2.91 16.02 -6.31
C TYR A 232 -1.45 16.48 -6.31
N LEU A 233 -0.65 16.04 -7.29
CA LEU A 233 0.77 16.37 -7.36
C LEU A 233 1.04 17.85 -7.70
N GLN A 234 0.01 18.63 -8.07
CA GLN A 234 0.12 20.08 -8.24
C GLN A 234 0.11 20.86 -6.93
N ILE A 235 -0.34 20.24 -5.83
CA ILE A 235 -0.53 20.91 -4.52
C ILE A 235 0.19 20.23 -3.36
N ALA A 236 0.67 19.00 -3.54
CA ALA A 236 1.28 18.21 -2.49
C ALA A 236 2.75 18.60 -2.24
N ASP A 237 3.01 19.84 -1.80
CA ASP A 237 4.36 20.40 -1.62
C ASP A 237 5.24 19.65 -0.60
N TRP A 238 4.64 18.80 0.22
CA TRP A 238 5.30 17.91 1.17
C TRP A 238 5.77 16.58 0.55
N GLU A 239 5.29 16.21 -0.64
CA GLU A 239 5.69 14.99 -1.31
C GLU A 239 6.96 15.18 -2.14
N LYS A 240 7.82 14.17 -2.15
CA LYS A 240 9.01 14.16 -3.03
C LYS A 240 8.65 14.23 -4.52
N THR A 241 7.45 13.76 -4.87
CA THR A 241 6.91 13.76 -6.23
C THR A 241 6.07 14.99 -6.54
N TYR A 242 6.10 16.02 -5.69
CA TYR A 242 5.47 17.30 -5.97
C TYR A 242 5.94 17.85 -7.33
N SER A 243 4.97 18.26 -8.15
CA SER A 243 5.22 18.76 -9.50
C SER A 243 4.48 20.09 -9.71
N PRO A 244 4.99 21.20 -9.15
CA PRO A 244 4.36 22.52 -9.26
C PRO A 244 4.20 22.98 -10.71
N GLU A 245 5.08 22.52 -11.61
CA GLU A 245 5.05 22.83 -13.03
C GLU A 245 3.81 22.27 -13.76
N TRP A 246 3.09 21.32 -13.15
CA TRP A 246 1.85 20.79 -13.71
C TRP A 246 0.64 21.69 -13.47
N LYS A 247 0.72 22.67 -12.56
CA LYS A 247 -0.40 23.55 -12.19
C LYS A 247 -0.95 24.33 -13.38
N ASN A 248 -0.08 24.69 -14.33
CA ASN A 248 -0.45 25.41 -15.55
C ASN A 248 -0.53 24.47 -16.78
N MET A 249 -0.37 23.16 -16.58
CA MET A 249 -0.43 22.17 -17.66
C MET A 249 -1.87 21.73 -17.87
N ASN A 250 -2.31 21.65 -19.13
CA ASN A 250 -3.59 20.99 -19.44
C ASN A 250 -3.44 19.47 -19.27
N ILE A 251 -4.44 18.81 -18.69
CA ILE A 251 -4.47 17.35 -18.50
C ILE A 251 -4.24 16.58 -19.81
N VAL A 252 -4.69 17.08 -20.97
CA VAL A 252 -4.43 16.45 -22.27
C VAL A 252 -2.92 16.48 -22.59
N ALA A 253 -2.25 17.59 -22.31
CA ALA A 253 -0.81 17.72 -22.51
C ALA A 253 -0.04 16.80 -21.55
N TRP A 254 -0.45 16.78 -20.27
CA TRP A 254 0.12 15.88 -19.27
C TRP A 254 -0.03 14.41 -19.66
N ALA A 255 -1.26 13.99 -20.01
CA ALA A 255 -1.58 12.62 -20.42
C ALA A 255 -0.70 12.15 -21.59
N ASN A 256 -0.45 13.04 -22.56
CA ASN A 256 0.30 12.69 -23.76
C ASN A 256 1.83 12.75 -23.56
N ARG A 257 2.34 13.74 -22.82
CA ARG A 257 3.79 14.04 -22.75
C ARG A 257 4.49 13.57 -21.47
N VAL A 258 3.77 13.53 -20.36
CA VAL A 258 4.37 13.34 -19.02
C VAL A 258 3.92 12.05 -18.37
N ASN A 259 2.63 11.70 -18.46
CA ASN A 259 2.09 10.53 -17.78
C ASN A 259 2.72 9.23 -18.31
N ARG A 260 3.34 8.47 -17.39
CA ARG A 260 3.94 7.15 -17.62
C ARG A 260 3.17 6.02 -16.95
N ASP A 261 2.16 6.32 -16.15
CA ASP A 261 1.34 5.31 -15.48
C ASP A 261 0.33 4.71 -16.47
N ASN A 262 0.81 3.96 -17.46
CA ASN A 262 0.01 3.27 -18.44
C ASN A 262 -0.10 1.78 -18.10
N ASN A 263 -1.33 1.28 -17.92
CA ASN A 263 -1.63 -0.12 -17.61
C ASN A 263 -0.89 -0.66 -16.37
N ILE A 264 -0.83 0.12 -15.29
CA ILE A 264 -0.02 -0.23 -14.11
C ILE A 264 -0.58 -1.43 -13.34
N TYR A 265 -1.90 -1.69 -13.39
CA TYR A 265 -2.48 -2.83 -12.68
C TYR A 265 -2.00 -4.14 -13.32
N VAL A 266 -2.14 -4.23 -14.64
CA VAL A 266 -1.67 -5.40 -15.41
C VAL A 266 -0.15 -5.55 -15.30
N LYS A 267 0.61 -4.44 -15.42
CA LYS A 267 2.08 -4.47 -15.31
C LYS A 267 2.55 -5.05 -13.97
N PHE A 268 2.03 -4.53 -12.86
CA PHE A 268 2.51 -4.94 -11.54
C PHE A 268 2.13 -6.38 -11.18
N LEU A 269 0.98 -6.88 -11.65
CA LEU A 269 0.63 -8.30 -11.53
C LEU A 269 1.55 -9.19 -12.39
N ALA A 270 1.91 -8.72 -13.59
CA ALA A 270 2.83 -9.40 -14.49
C ALA A 270 4.31 -9.31 -14.07
N GLY A 271 4.64 -8.63 -12.96
CA GLY A 271 6.03 -8.38 -12.56
C GLY A 271 6.78 -7.41 -13.50
N LYS A 272 6.06 -6.65 -14.32
CA LYS A 272 6.59 -5.70 -15.29
C LYS A 272 6.77 -4.32 -14.66
N THR A 273 7.75 -3.58 -15.18
CA THR A 273 8.05 -2.20 -14.79
C THR A 273 7.21 -1.20 -15.59
N VAL A 274 7.23 0.06 -15.17
CA VAL A 274 6.50 1.15 -15.84
C VAL A 274 6.92 1.32 -17.31
N GLY A 275 8.16 0.98 -17.67
CA GLY A 275 8.67 1.08 -19.05
C GLY A 275 8.20 -0.02 -19.99
N ASP A 276 7.75 -1.16 -19.46
CA ASP A 276 7.50 -2.35 -20.25
C ASP A 276 6.16 -2.29 -21.01
N SER A 277 6.03 -3.06 -22.08
CA SER A 277 4.78 -3.27 -22.80
C SER A 277 3.92 -4.36 -22.12
N VAL A 278 2.61 -4.23 -22.26
CA VAL A 278 1.63 -5.26 -21.84
C VAL A 278 0.92 -5.80 -23.07
N GLU A 279 0.60 -7.09 -23.01
CA GLU A 279 -0.07 -7.85 -24.05
C GLU A 279 -1.39 -8.42 -23.55
N GLU A 280 -2.21 -8.94 -24.46
CA GLU A 280 -3.49 -9.58 -24.13
C GLU A 280 -3.32 -10.75 -23.17
N LYS A 281 -2.22 -11.51 -23.31
CA LYS A 281 -1.88 -12.61 -22.41
C LYS A 281 -1.68 -12.14 -20.96
N ASP A 282 -1.03 -10.99 -20.76
CA ASP A 282 -0.83 -10.44 -19.40
C ASP A 282 -2.17 -10.07 -18.76
N LEU A 283 -3.10 -9.50 -19.53
CA LEU A 283 -4.44 -9.16 -19.06
C LEU A 283 -5.21 -10.42 -18.64
N GLN A 284 -5.19 -11.46 -19.47
CA GLN A 284 -5.88 -12.73 -19.18
C GLN A 284 -5.35 -13.37 -17.89
N ILE A 285 -4.03 -13.47 -17.74
CA ILE A 285 -3.42 -14.04 -16.53
C ILE A 285 -3.66 -13.13 -15.31
N ALA A 286 -3.69 -11.81 -15.48
CA ALA A 286 -4.02 -10.87 -14.41
C ALA A 286 -5.46 -11.04 -13.92
N MET A 287 -6.44 -11.23 -14.83
CA MET A 287 -7.84 -11.51 -14.48
C MET A 287 -7.94 -12.80 -13.66
N THR A 288 -7.36 -13.90 -14.16
CA THR A 288 -7.37 -15.20 -13.45
C THR A 288 -6.66 -15.11 -12.10
N THR A 289 -5.51 -14.44 -12.03
CA THR A 289 -4.76 -14.27 -10.77
C THR A 289 -5.59 -13.50 -9.73
N LEU A 290 -6.27 -12.42 -10.13
CA LEU A 290 -7.12 -11.68 -9.20
C LEU A 290 -8.32 -12.52 -8.73
N LYS A 291 -8.96 -13.24 -9.65
CA LYS A 291 -10.09 -14.12 -9.32
C LYS A 291 -9.73 -15.16 -8.28
N GLU A 292 -8.59 -15.81 -8.48
CA GLU A 292 -8.23 -17.03 -7.75
C GLU A 292 -7.40 -16.77 -6.48
N ARG A 293 -6.75 -15.60 -6.36
CA ARG A 293 -5.75 -15.32 -5.30
C ARG A 293 -5.91 -13.98 -4.58
N PHE A 294 -6.83 -13.10 -5.00
CA PHE A 294 -7.02 -11.79 -4.36
C PHE A 294 -8.44 -11.59 -3.88
N VAL A 295 -8.61 -10.94 -2.73
CA VAL A 295 -9.87 -10.23 -2.43
C VAL A 295 -9.81 -8.83 -3.04
N VAL A 296 -10.75 -8.51 -3.91
CA VAL A 296 -10.81 -7.19 -4.55
C VAL A 296 -11.73 -6.25 -3.76
N GLY A 297 -11.31 -5.01 -3.61
CA GLY A 297 -12.10 -3.91 -3.06
C GLY A 297 -12.23 -2.77 -4.06
N LEU A 298 -13.23 -1.92 -3.89
CA LEU A 298 -13.50 -0.77 -4.74
C LEU A 298 -13.52 0.53 -3.94
N THR A 299 -12.88 1.57 -4.49
CA THR A 299 -12.79 2.88 -3.81
C THR A 299 -14.12 3.63 -3.68
N ASP A 300 -15.12 3.30 -4.50
CA ASP A 300 -16.49 3.82 -4.38
C ASP A 300 -17.36 3.00 -3.41
N GLN A 301 -16.88 1.81 -3.00
CA GLN A 301 -17.52 0.92 -2.02
C GLN A 301 -16.54 0.57 -0.89
N MET A 302 -15.84 1.58 -0.35
CA MET A 302 -14.77 1.38 0.63
C MET A 302 -15.25 0.69 1.89
N GLU A 303 -16.43 1.05 2.41
CA GLU A 303 -16.97 0.45 3.63
C GLU A 303 -17.15 -1.07 3.48
N GLU A 304 -17.81 -1.50 2.39
CA GLU A 304 -17.97 -2.92 2.06
C GLU A 304 -16.63 -3.59 1.76
N SER A 305 -15.71 -2.89 1.10
CA SER A 305 -14.36 -3.41 0.82
C SER A 305 -13.62 -3.74 2.11
N PHE A 306 -13.64 -2.86 3.12
CA PHE A 306 -13.02 -3.15 4.42
C PHE A 306 -13.74 -4.25 5.18
N ARG A 307 -15.07 -4.33 5.11
CA ARG A 307 -15.81 -5.44 5.70
C ARG A 307 -15.28 -6.79 5.19
N ARG A 308 -15.08 -6.92 3.89
CA ARG A 308 -14.53 -8.15 3.28
C ARG A 308 -13.07 -8.40 3.65
N PHE A 309 -12.25 -7.34 3.73
CA PHE A 309 -10.87 -7.49 4.18
C PHE A 309 -10.79 -7.93 5.65
N PHE A 310 -11.73 -7.51 6.50
CA PHE A 310 -11.77 -7.97 7.89
C PHE A 310 -12.06 -9.46 7.99
N VAL A 311 -12.98 -9.99 7.18
CA VAL A 311 -13.23 -11.43 7.07
C VAL A 311 -11.94 -12.14 6.65
N LEU A 312 -11.29 -11.69 5.58
CA LEU A 312 -10.03 -12.28 5.10
C LEU A 312 -8.92 -12.29 6.16
N MET A 313 -8.86 -11.27 7.01
CA MET A 313 -7.87 -11.14 8.08
C MET A 313 -8.29 -11.84 9.39
N GLY A 314 -9.40 -12.59 9.40
CA GLY A 314 -9.91 -13.26 10.60
C GLY A 314 -10.31 -12.31 11.73
N ILE A 315 -10.68 -11.06 11.40
CA ILE A 315 -11.09 -10.08 12.41
C ILE A 315 -12.55 -10.34 12.79
N ASP A 316 -12.73 -10.79 14.02
CA ASP A 316 -14.02 -11.10 14.64
C ASP A 316 -15.08 -10.00 14.42
N GLU A 317 -16.27 -10.40 14.00
CA GLU A 317 -17.40 -9.50 13.79
C GLU A 317 -17.81 -8.74 15.06
N SER A 318 -17.68 -9.35 16.23
CA SER A 318 -17.98 -8.77 17.54
C SER A 318 -16.93 -7.75 18.03
N ASN A 319 -15.84 -7.55 17.26
CA ASN A 319 -14.76 -6.65 17.63
C ASN A 319 -15.23 -5.18 17.65
N LYS A 320 -15.57 -4.68 18.83
CA LYS A 320 -16.00 -3.27 19.04
C LYS A 320 -14.97 -2.23 18.57
N LYS A 321 -13.69 -2.58 18.48
CA LYS A 321 -12.65 -1.66 17.99
C LYS A 321 -12.77 -1.49 16.46
N LYS A 322 -13.06 -2.57 15.74
CA LYS A 322 -13.37 -2.56 14.31
C LYS A 322 -14.55 -1.62 14.03
N ASP A 323 -15.65 -1.74 14.78
CA ASP A 323 -16.83 -0.87 14.58
C ASP A 323 -16.52 0.60 14.84
N LYS A 324 -15.77 0.90 15.91
CA LYS A 324 -15.31 2.27 16.19
C LYS A 324 -14.42 2.83 15.08
N CYS A 325 -13.56 2.01 14.50
CA CYS A 325 -12.69 2.42 13.39
C CYS A 325 -13.47 2.65 12.10
N MET A 326 -14.43 1.77 11.78
CA MET A 326 -15.36 1.94 10.67
C MET A 326 -16.19 3.22 10.82
N ALA A 327 -16.83 3.43 11.97
CA ALA A 327 -17.59 4.64 12.24
C ALA A 327 -16.73 5.91 12.17
N LYS A 328 -15.48 5.86 12.63
CA LYS A 328 -14.55 7.00 12.54
C LYS A 328 -14.19 7.38 11.10
N LEU A 329 -14.03 6.39 10.22
CA LEU A 329 -13.56 6.60 8.84
C LEU A 329 -14.69 6.77 7.82
N PHE A 330 -15.85 6.15 8.07
CA PHE A 330 -16.97 6.09 7.13
C PHE A 330 -18.31 6.56 7.70
N GLY A 331 -18.41 6.75 9.02
CA GLY A 331 -19.66 7.17 9.68
C GLY A 331 -20.02 8.64 9.43
N GLU A 332 -21.18 9.04 9.97
CA GLU A 332 -21.66 10.42 9.87
C GLU A 332 -20.65 11.42 10.44
N GLY A 333 -20.34 12.46 9.68
CA GLY A 333 -19.34 13.46 10.06
C GLY A 333 -17.88 13.00 9.90
N ALA A 334 -17.64 11.84 9.29
CA ALA A 334 -16.27 11.40 8.99
C ALA A 334 -15.56 12.45 8.12
N GLU A 335 -14.43 12.94 8.63
CA GLU A 335 -13.54 13.82 7.86
C GLU A 335 -13.02 13.01 6.67
N LYS A 336 -13.43 13.37 5.44
CA LYS A 336 -12.88 12.79 4.21
C LYS A 336 -11.42 13.26 4.03
N LYS A 337 -10.51 12.74 4.86
CA LYS A 337 -9.14 13.24 5.04
C LYS A 337 -8.24 13.18 3.80
N ASN A 338 -8.69 12.57 2.70
CA ASN A 338 -7.87 12.35 1.51
C ASN A 338 -8.60 12.68 0.20
N SER A 339 -9.71 13.42 0.28
CA SER A 339 -10.43 13.90 -0.88
C SER A 339 -9.96 15.30 -1.23
N ASN A 340 -8.83 15.40 -1.92
CA ASN A 340 -8.42 16.69 -2.50
C ASN A 340 -9.42 17.06 -3.59
N PRO A 341 -10.18 18.16 -3.44
CA PRO A 341 -11.13 18.56 -4.45
C PRO A 341 -10.37 18.86 -5.73
N HIS A 342 -10.81 18.27 -6.82
CA HIS A 342 -10.24 18.49 -8.13
C HIS A 342 -11.34 18.51 -9.18
N PRO A 343 -11.14 19.18 -10.33
CA PRO A 343 -12.08 19.12 -11.43
C PRO A 343 -12.38 17.68 -11.83
N GLU A 344 -13.66 17.40 -12.12
CA GLU A 344 -14.04 16.16 -12.74
C GLU A 344 -13.72 16.19 -14.23
N VAL A 345 -13.14 15.11 -14.73
CA VAL A 345 -12.90 14.91 -16.15
C VAL A 345 -13.98 14.00 -16.66
N LYS A 346 -14.94 14.57 -17.41
CA LYS A 346 -16.08 13.83 -17.93
C LYS A 346 -15.64 12.74 -18.89
N GLU A 347 -16.30 11.59 -18.81
CA GLU A 347 -16.15 10.51 -19.78
C GLU A 347 -16.42 11.00 -21.20
N GLY A 348 -15.64 10.51 -22.16
CA GLY A 348 -15.69 10.94 -23.56
C GLY A 348 -14.99 12.29 -23.85
N SER A 349 -14.58 13.06 -22.84
CA SER A 349 -13.82 14.30 -23.06
C SER A 349 -12.41 14.02 -23.64
N PRO A 350 -11.76 15.01 -24.29
CA PRO A 350 -10.40 14.82 -24.81
C PRO A 350 -9.39 14.36 -23.76
N GLY A 351 -9.50 14.86 -22.52
CA GLY A 351 -8.64 14.46 -21.40
C GLY A 351 -8.89 13.01 -20.97
N TRP A 352 -10.16 12.62 -20.86
CA TRP A 352 -10.54 11.24 -20.56
C TRP A 352 -10.01 10.28 -21.63
N ASN A 353 -10.27 10.57 -22.91
CA ASN A 353 -9.88 9.71 -24.02
C ASN A 353 -8.35 9.58 -24.13
N ALA A 354 -7.61 10.65 -23.88
CA ALA A 354 -6.14 10.62 -23.88
C ALA A 354 -5.58 9.68 -22.79
N LEU A 355 -6.17 9.68 -21.59
CA LEU A 355 -5.79 8.79 -20.50
C LEU A 355 -6.27 7.35 -20.73
N ALA A 356 -7.53 7.19 -21.15
CA ALA A 356 -8.16 5.90 -21.39
C ALA A 356 -7.44 5.10 -22.48
N ARG A 357 -7.07 5.74 -23.59
CA ARG A 357 -6.33 5.10 -24.68
C ARG A 357 -5.00 4.49 -24.23
N LYS A 358 -4.28 5.14 -23.31
CA LYS A 358 -3.02 4.61 -22.75
C LYS A 358 -3.25 3.55 -21.68
N ASN A 359 -4.47 3.40 -21.17
CA ASN A 359 -4.82 2.52 -20.05
C ASN A 359 -5.91 1.50 -20.42
N SER A 360 -5.98 1.10 -21.69
CA SER A 360 -7.04 0.24 -22.21
C SER A 360 -7.09 -1.13 -21.51
N PHE A 361 -5.94 -1.72 -21.17
CA PHE A 361 -5.89 -3.00 -20.46
C PHE A 361 -6.30 -2.84 -19.00
N ASP A 362 -5.86 -1.79 -18.31
CA ASP A 362 -6.30 -1.51 -16.93
C ASP A 362 -7.80 -1.20 -16.86
N ILE A 363 -8.39 -0.57 -17.88
CA ILE A 363 -9.84 -0.33 -17.95
C ILE A 363 -10.58 -1.66 -18.04
N ARG A 364 -10.19 -2.52 -19.00
CA ARG A 364 -10.78 -3.86 -19.13
C ARG A 364 -10.61 -4.71 -17.88
N LEU A 365 -9.45 -4.64 -17.23
CA LEU A 365 -9.23 -5.31 -15.95
C LEU A 365 -10.11 -4.72 -14.85
N TYR A 366 -10.30 -3.40 -14.80
CA TYR A 366 -11.16 -2.75 -13.82
C TYR A 366 -12.64 -3.14 -14.00
N ASP A 367 -13.14 -3.18 -15.24
CA ASP A 367 -14.50 -3.63 -15.54
C ASP A 367 -14.71 -5.07 -15.03
N TYR A 368 -13.73 -5.94 -15.27
CA TYR A 368 -13.72 -7.30 -14.72
C TYR A 368 -13.68 -7.32 -13.19
N ILE A 369 -12.85 -6.49 -12.56
CA ILE A 369 -12.78 -6.36 -11.09
C ILE A 369 -14.13 -5.93 -10.50
N GLN A 370 -14.91 -5.10 -11.19
CA GLN A 370 -16.24 -4.72 -10.70
C GLN A 370 -17.21 -5.91 -10.68
N GLU A 371 -17.15 -6.79 -11.68
CA GLU A 371 -17.94 -8.03 -11.66
C GLU A 371 -17.40 -9.01 -10.63
N LEU A 372 -16.08 -9.19 -10.55
CA LEU A 372 -15.44 -10.02 -9.53
C LEU A 372 -15.78 -9.56 -8.11
N PHE A 373 -15.88 -8.25 -7.87
CA PHE A 373 -16.34 -7.72 -6.58
C PHE A 373 -17.77 -8.17 -6.25
N LYS A 374 -18.65 -8.34 -7.23
CA LYS A 374 -19.99 -8.89 -6.97
C LYS A 374 -19.92 -10.40 -6.71
N GLU A 375 -19.19 -11.12 -7.57
CA GLU A 375 -19.02 -12.58 -7.49
C GLU A 375 -18.37 -13.03 -6.16
N GLN A 376 -17.39 -12.29 -5.65
CA GLN A 376 -16.72 -12.62 -4.40
C GLN A 376 -17.61 -12.48 -3.16
N LYS A 377 -18.81 -11.90 -3.28
CA LYS A 377 -19.70 -11.72 -2.13
C LYS A 377 -20.00 -13.05 -1.44
N GLU A 378 -20.46 -14.04 -2.20
CA GLU A 378 -20.85 -15.35 -1.67
C GLU A 378 -19.65 -16.11 -1.09
N ILE A 379 -18.48 -16.01 -1.74
CA ILE A 379 -17.25 -16.64 -1.25
C ILE A 379 -16.85 -16.02 0.09
N ILE A 380 -16.84 -14.70 0.21
CA ILE A 380 -16.48 -14.02 1.46
C ILE A 380 -17.49 -14.32 2.56
N GLU A 381 -18.79 -14.34 2.25
CA GLU A 381 -19.83 -14.70 3.22
C GLU A 381 -19.71 -16.14 3.72
N SER A 382 -19.16 -17.05 2.92
CA SER A 382 -18.88 -18.43 3.38
C SER A 382 -17.66 -18.56 4.28
N LEU A 383 -16.80 -17.54 4.36
CA LEU A 383 -15.61 -17.50 5.21
C LEU A 383 -15.85 -16.79 6.56
N SER A 384 -16.95 -16.02 6.66
CA SER A 384 -17.46 -15.37 7.87
C SER A 384 -18.09 -16.38 8.82
#